data_AF-A0A955DUA9-F1
#
_entry.id   AF-A0A955DUA9-F1
#
_cell.length_a   1.000
_cell.length_b   1.000
_cell.length_c   1.000
_cell.angle_alpha   90.00
_cell.angle_beta   90.00
_cell.angle_gamma   90.00
#
_symmetry.space_group_name_H-M   'P 1'
#
loop_
_entity.id
_entity.type
_entity.pdbx_description
1 polymer ?
#
loop_
_entity_poly.entity_id
_entity_poly.type
_entity_poly.pdbx_seq_one_letter_code
_entity_poly.pdbx_strand_id
1 'polypeptide(L)'
;MIAHASELEQANTATSVDHLWGLDQAGLHDRLWASRGIQVVRRGRPEALDASGPTLYLLLDAEDCVLFHIGPLMKRLSWIRPRAVRLRIVDRDRTAFLE
;
A
#
# COMPACT_ATOMS: atom_id res chain seq x y z
N MET A 1 5.82 -38.86 -35.30
CA MET A 1 6.35 -37.75 -36.11
C MET A 1 5.16 -36.93 -36.57
N ILE A 2 4.86 -35.73 -36.09
CA ILE A 2 5.52 -34.84 -35.13
C ILE A 2 4.38 -34.13 -34.38
N ALA A 3 4.44 -34.14 -33.04
CA ALA A 3 3.59 -33.31 -32.20
C ALA A 3 4.14 -31.88 -32.23
N HIS A 4 3.37 -30.94 -32.79
CA HIS A 4 3.62 -29.49 -32.71
C HIS A 4 2.34 -28.75 -32.30
N ALA A 5 1.51 -29.41 -31.49
CA ALA A 5 0.61 -28.68 -30.60
C ALA A 5 1.44 -28.21 -29.39
N SER A 6 1.21 -26.98 -28.95
CA SER A 6 1.29 -26.56 -27.54
C SER A 6 2.47 -25.70 -27.03
N GLU A 7 3.45 -25.29 -27.83
CA GLU A 7 4.64 -24.57 -27.27
C GLU A 7 4.75 -23.06 -27.53
N LEU A 8 3.84 -22.44 -28.30
CA LEU A 8 3.94 -21.00 -28.60
C LEU A 8 2.86 -20.11 -27.97
N GLU A 9 1.91 -20.69 -27.23
CA GLU A 9 0.82 -19.95 -26.56
C GLU A 9 1.07 -19.77 -25.06
N GLN A 10 2.32 -19.86 -24.60
CA GLN A 10 2.70 -19.76 -23.19
C GLN A 10 3.48 -18.48 -22.82
N ALA A 11 3.64 -17.51 -23.72
CA ALA A 11 4.42 -16.32 -23.41
C ALA A 11 3.55 -15.07 -23.32
N ASN A 12 3.39 -14.59 -22.09
CA ASN A 12 3.01 -13.22 -21.72
C ASN A 12 1.53 -12.96 -21.41
N THR A 13 0.99 -13.66 -20.41
CA THR A 13 0.08 -13.01 -19.44
C THR A 13 0.90 -12.01 -18.62
N ALA A 14 1.34 -10.93 -19.26
CA ALA A 14 1.77 -9.75 -18.53
C ALA A 14 0.54 -9.26 -17.78
N THR A 15 0.51 -9.46 -16.46
CA THR A 15 -0.44 -8.78 -15.59
C THR A 15 -0.25 -7.29 -15.85
N SER A 16 -1.14 -6.70 -16.65
CA SER A 16 -1.12 -5.27 -16.92
C SER A 16 -1.39 -4.59 -15.58
N VAL A 17 -0.37 -3.95 -15.02
CA VAL A 17 -0.57 -3.11 -13.85
C VAL A 17 -1.41 -1.93 -14.34
N ASP A 18 -2.64 -1.85 -13.87
CA ASP A 18 -3.50 -0.71 -14.17
C ASP A 18 -2.92 0.52 -13.49
N HIS A 19 -2.69 1.56 -14.28
CA HIS A 19 -2.17 2.82 -13.79
C HIS A 19 -3.27 3.87 -13.84
N LEU A 20 -3.42 4.63 -12.76
CA LEU A 20 -4.22 5.85 -12.73
C LEU A 20 -3.29 7.04 -12.57
N TRP A 21 -3.34 7.98 -13.51
CA TRP A 21 -2.40 9.13 -13.56
C TRP A 21 -0.92 8.72 -13.55
N GLY A 22 -0.59 7.58 -14.15
CA GLY A 22 0.77 7.05 -14.17
C GLY A 22 1.24 6.47 -12.83
N LEU A 23 0.34 6.27 -11.88
CA LEU A 23 0.61 5.62 -10.59
C LEU A 23 -0.04 4.24 -10.55
N ASP A 24 0.70 3.26 -10.05
CA ASP A 24 0.18 1.95 -9.68
C ASP A 24 -0.66 2.04 -8.38
N GLN A 25 -1.26 0.92 -7.96
CA GLN A 25 -2.05 0.86 -6.73
C GLN A 25 -1.26 1.35 -5.50
N ALA A 26 0.01 0.95 -5.38
CA ALA A 26 0.87 1.38 -4.28
C ALA A 26 1.11 2.90 -4.35
N GLY A 27 1.42 3.45 -5.52
CA GLY A 27 1.64 4.88 -5.71
C GLY A 27 0.40 5.72 -5.41
N LEU A 28 -0.80 5.25 -5.77
CA LEU A 28 -2.05 5.90 -5.38
C LEU A 28 -2.24 5.89 -3.85
N HIS A 29 -2.00 4.74 -3.22
CA HIS A 29 -2.10 4.58 -1.78
C HIS A 29 -1.13 5.50 -1.03
N ASP A 30 0.13 5.55 -1.49
CA ASP A 30 1.18 6.36 -0.89
C ASP A 30 0.82 7.86 -1.04
N ARG A 31 0.26 8.29 -2.18
CA ARG A 31 -0.23 9.67 -2.40
C ARG A 31 -1.41 10.03 -1.51
N LEU A 32 -2.34 9.11 -1.27
CA LEU A 32 -3.44 9.32 -0.34
C LEU A 32 -2.92 9.63 1.07
N TRP A 33 -1.92 8.89 1.54
CA TRP A 33 -1.33 9.13 2.87
C TRP A 33 -0.45 10.39 2.89
N ALA A 34 0.31 10.65 1.83
CA ALA A 34 1.11 11.86 1.71
C ALA A 34 0.25 13.13 1.84
N SER A 35 -0.96 13.13 1.27
CA SER A 35 -1.92 14.25 1.42
C SER A 35 -2.33 14.53 2.88
N ARG A 36 -2.08 13.58 3.79
CA ARG A 36 -2.35 13.66 5.23
C ARG A 36 -1.08 13.87 6.06
N GLY A 37 0.05 14.18 5.41
CA GLY A 37 1.36 14.35 6.06
C GLY A 37 1.99 13.03 6.54
N ILE A 38 1.58 11.89 5.97
CA ILE A 38 2.05 10.56 6.34
C ILE A 38 2.84 9.97 5.19
N GLN A 39 4.09 9.58 5.46
CA GLN A 39 4.89 8.83 4.50
C GLN A 39 4.70 7.33 4.73
N VAL A 40 4.27 6.62 3.69
CA VAL A 40 4.33 5.16 3.68
C VAL A 40 5.78 4.74 3.50
N VAL A 41 6.20 3.77 4.30
CA VAL A 41 7.51 3.12 4.19
C VAL A 41 7.29 1.64 3.96
N ARG A 42 7.78 1.09 2.85
CA ARG A 42 7.59 -0.32 2.51
C ARG A 42 8.84 -1.15 2.70
N ARG A 43 8.70 -2.34 3.28
CA ARG A 43 9.84 -3.28 3.43
C ARG A 43 10.35 -3.72 2.06
N GLY A 44 11.67 -3.66 1.88
CA GLY A 44 12.32 -4.08 0.64
C GLY A 44 12.22 -3.09 -0.52
N ARG A 45 11.48 -1.97 -0.37
CA ARG A 45 11.42 -0.92 -1.38
C ARG A 45 12.35 0.23 -0.97
N PRO A 46 13.31 0.64 -1.81
CA PRO A 46 14.06 1.86 -1.57
C PRO A 46 13.14 3.06 -1.83
N GLU A 47 12.70 3.71 -0.75
CA GLU A 47 11.91 4.94 -0.82
C GLU A 47 12.77 6.15 -0.51
N ALA A 48 12.65 7.18 -1.35
CA ALA A 48 13.18 8.49 -1.04
C ALA A 48 12.37 9.06 0.13
N LEU A 49 13.04 9.34 1.25
CA LEU A 49 12.42 10.06 2.36
C LEU A 49 12.19 11.51 1.94
N ASP A 50 10.99 12.03 2.19
CA ASP A 50 10.71 13.43 1.91
C ASP A 50 11.58 14.32 2.81
N ALA A 51 12.36 15.22 2.18
CA ALA A 51 13.26 16.12 2.87
C ALA A 51 12.54 17.14 3.77
N SER A 52 11.27 17.45 3.47
CA SER A 52 10.44 18.30 4.33
C SER A 52 10.02 17.62 5.64
N GLY A 53 10.21 16.30 5.72
CA GLY A 53 9.92 15.49 6.90
C GLY A 53 8.42 15.26 7.04
N PRO A 54 7.91 14.03 6.85
CA PRO A 54 6.51 13.74 7.12
C PRO A 54 6.22 13.89 8.62
N THR A 55 4.96 14.16 8.94
CA THR A 55 4.50 14.21 10.34
C THR A 55 4.62 12.82 10.98
N LEU A 56 4.38 11.76 10.20
CA LEU A 56 4.46 10.37 10.63
C LEU A 56 4.89 9.44 9.51
N TYR A 57 5.42 8.29 9.92
CA TYR A 57 5.73 7.18 9.03
C TYR A 57 4.75 6.02 9.26
N LEU A 58 4.31 5.39 8.18
CA LEU A 58 3.48 4.19 8.20
C LEU A 58 4.26 3.04 7.55
N LEU A 59 4.76 2.11 8.37
CA LEU A 59 5.49 0.94 7.90
C LEU A 59 4.53 -0.17 7.46
N LEU A 60 4.68 -0.65 6.23
CA LEU A 60 3.89 -1.74 5.63
C LEU A 60 4.80 -2.77 4.93
N ASP A 61 4.26 -3.97 4.68
CA ASP A 61 4.88 -4.90 3.73
C ASP A 61 4.67 -4.42 2.28
N ALA A 62 5.39 -5.03 1.33
CA ALA A 62 5.52 -4.51 -0.04
C ALA A 62 4.17 -4.30 -0.74
N GLU A 63 3.24 -5.25 -0.59
CA GLU A 63 1.95 -5.27 -1.30
C GLU A 63 0.77 -4.77 -0.45
N ASP A 64 1.00 -4.51 0.85
CA ASP A 64 -0.07 -4.17 1.77
C ASP A 64 -0.60 -2.76 1.53
N CYS A 65 -1.92 -2.63 1.43
CA CYS A 65 -2.61 -1.35 1.40
C CYS A 65 -3.61 -1.30 2.55
N VAL A 66 -3.53 -0.25 3.36
CA VAL A 66 -4.44 -0.04 4.50
C VAL A 66 -5.16 1.30 4.41
N LEU A 67 -6.44 1.29 4.78
CA LEU A 67 -7.29 2.46 4.92
C LEU A 67 -7.94 2.45 6.30
N PHE A 68 -7.79 3.55 7.03
CA PHE A 68 -8.43 3.72 8.34
C PHE A 68 -8.46 5.21 8.72
N HIS A 69 -9.31 5.54 9.70
CA HIS A 69 -9.41 6.90 10.24
C HIS A 69 -8.24 7.20 11.18
N ILE A 70 -7.32 8.06 10.75
CA ILE A 70 -6.12 8.41 11.51
C ILE A 70 -6.37 9.40 12.66
N GLY A 71 -7.40 10.25 12.55
CA GLY A 71 -7.69 11.31 13.53
C GLY A 71 -7.82 10.83 14.98
N PRO A 72 -8.64 9.81 15.28
CA PRO A 72 -8.74 9.23 16.62
C PRO A 72 -7.40 8.68 17.14
N LEU A 73 -6.58 8.13 16.24
CA LEU A 73 -5.25 7.65 16.60
C LEU A 73 -4.35 8.83 16.99
N MET A 74 -4.33 9.91 16.19
CA MET A 74 -3.51 11.10 16.46
C MET A 74 -3.77 11.69 17.84
N LYS A 75 -5.05 11.81 18.21
CA LYS A 75 -5.45 12.30 19.53
C LYS A 75 -4.93 11.41 20.67
N ARG A 76 -4.83 10.10 20.45
CA ARG A 76 -4.28 9.16 21.43
C ARG A 76 -2.76 9.22 21.50
N LEU A 77 -2.09 9.35 20.34
CA LEU A 77 -0.63 9.47 20.28
C LEU A 77 -0.14 10.76 20.94
N SER A 78 -0.83 11.88 20.77
CA SER A 78 -0.44 13.16 21.38
C SER A 78 -0.47 13.12 22.90
N TRP A 79 -1.36 12.31 23.49
CA TRP A 79 -1.46 12.12 24.93
C TRP A 79 -0.32 11.26 25.49
N ILE A 80 -0.04 10.11 24.84
CA ILE A 80 0.89 9.09 25.35
C ILE A 80 2.34 9.37 24.92
N ARG A 81 2.54 10.14 23.84
CA ARG A 81 3.83 10.41 23.18
C ARG A 81 4.69 9.15 22.95
N PRO A 82 4.13 8.08 22.36
CA PRO A 82 4.91 6.86 22.10
C PRO A 82 5.94 7.11 20.98
N ARG A 83 7.06 6.40 21.03
CA ARG A 83 8.08 6.42 19.95
C ARG A 83 7.65 5.64 18.70
N ALA A 84 6.80 4.62 18.88
CA ALA A 84 6.24 3.81 17.81
C ALA A 84 4.93 3.17 18.28
N VAL A 85 4.02 2.89 17.34
CA VAL A 85 2.75 2.19 17.62
C VAL A 85 2.51 1.14 16.56
N ARG A 86 2.05 -0.03 17.01
CA ARG A 86 1.55 -1.10 16.15
C ARG A 86 0.03 -1.06 16.12
N LEU A 87 -0.55 -1.01 14.93
CA LEU A 87 -1.99 -1.08 14.73
C LEU A 87 -2.37 -2.49 14.27
N ARG A 88 -3.44 -3.03 14.84
CA ARG A 88 -4.09 -4.24 14.34
C ARG A 88 -5.43 -3.83 13.75
N ILE A 89 -5.56 -3.93 12.44
CA ILE A 89 -6.83 -3.71 11.76
C ILE A 89 -7.63 -5.01 11.86
N VAL A 90 -8.87 -4.90 12.34
CA VAL A 90 -9.79 -6.03 12.44
C VAL A 90 -10.96 -5.71 11.52
N ASP A 91 -11.04 -6.41 10.40
CA ASP A 91 -12.22 -6.38 9.55
C ASP A 91 -13.33 -7.18 10.21
N ARG A 92 -14.45 -6.51 10.50
CA ARG A 92 -15.62 -7.11 11.15
C ARG A 92 -16.78 -7.30 10.19
N ASP A 93 -16.77 -6.59 9.07
CA ASP A 93 -17.84 -6.55 8.10
C ASP A 93 -17.32 -7.14 6.80
N ARG A 94 -17.42 -8.46 6.70
CA ARG A 94 -17.01 -9.23 5.52
C ARG A 94 -18.04 -9.04 4.40
N THR A 95 -18.26 -7.81 3.99
CA THR A 95 -19.02 -7.49 2.79
C THR A 95 -18.09 -7.80 1.63
N ALA A 96 -18.31 -8.92 0.94
CA ALA A 96 -17.54 -9.21 -0.25
C ALA A 96 -17.68 -8.03 -1.23
N PHE A 97 -16.56 -7.53 -1.73
CA PHE A 97 -16.58 -6.69 -2.92
C PHE A 97 -17.06 -7.59 -4.06
N LEU A 98 -18.34 -7.52 -4.38
CA LEU A 98 -18.89 -8.20 -5.55
C LEU A 98 -18.46 -7.41 -6.79
N GLU A 99 -17.93 -8.16 -7.75
CA GLU A 99 -17.46 -7.73 -9.07
C GLU A 99 -18.57 -7.11 -9.92
#